data_AF-A0A9X9X814-F1
#
_entry.id   AF-A0A9X9X814-F1
#
_cell.length_a   1.000
_cell.length_b   1.000
_cell.length_c   1.000
_cell.angle_alpha   90.00
_cell.angle_beta   90.00
_cell.angle_gamma   90.00
#
_symmetry.space_group_name_H-M   'P 1'
#
loop_
_entity.id
_entity.type
_entity.pdbx_description
1 polymer ?
#
loop_
_entity_poly.entity_id
_entity_poly.type
_entity_poly.pdbx_seq_one_letter_code
_entity_poly.pdbx_strand_id
1 'polypeptide(L)'
;MTWVDGALAAVVLISAAVAFFRGLVREVLSLGAWIGAAAAAFLARPHLLPITSGWIDPPWVADAVGAGTVFLVVLVILKVITNMIADRVQDSALGGLDRVLGLAFGAARGAVLVVAAYILAGMFAPETNAWPAAVKEARSLPFVAEASRRVVEQVPEAYRPRLVEPPESGGPTVDDLLRPPARSRN
;
A
#
# COMPACT_ATOMS: atom_id res chain seq x y z
N MET A 1 10.56 18.51 12.24
CA MET A 1 9.42 17.81 11.61
C MET A 1 9.13 18.58 10.36
N THR A 2 9.21 17.93 9.21
CA THR A 2 8.97 18.56 7.91
C THR A 2 7.49 18.42 7.55
N TRP A 3 7.03 19.14 6.52
CA TRP A 3 5.65 18.96 6.03
C TRP A 3 5.38 17.52 5.54
N VAL A 4 6.44 16.79 5.18
CA VAL A 4 6.39 15.37 4.81
C VAL A 4 5.99 14.52 6.01
N ASP A 5 6.58 14.74 7.20
CA ASP A 5 6.17 14.03 8.43
C ASP A 5 4.67 14.23 8.71
N GLY A 6 4.19 15.46 8.53
CA GLY A 6 2.77 15.81 8.68
C GLY A 6 1.87 15.14 7.64
N ALA A 7 2.29 15.09 6.38
CA ALA A 7 1.55 14.43 5.30
C ALA A 7 1.45 12.92 5.52
N LEU A 8 2.54 12.27 5.94
CA LEU A 8 2.55 10.83 6.23
C LEU A 8 1.67 10.50 7.43
N ALA A 9 1.74 11.31 8.49
CA ALA A 9 0.83 11.18 9.63
C ALA A 9 -0.62 11.38 9.21
N ALA A 10 -0.92 12.36 8.35
CA ALA A 10 -2.26 12.60 7.84
C ALA A 10 -2.81 11.40 7.05
N VAL A 11 -2.00 10.76 6.20
CA VAL A 11 -2.41 9.54 5.48
C VAL A 11 -2.81 8.43 6.46
N VAL A 12 -2.01 8.18 7.49
CA VAL A 12 -2.29 7.17 8.51
C VAL A 12 -3.55 7.52 9.29
N LEU A 13 -3.67 8.76 9.75
CA LEU A 13 -4.81 9.22 10.56
C LEU A 13 -6.12 9.23 9.77
N ILE A 14 -6.10 9.71 8.52
CA ILE A 14 -7.28 9.69 7.65
C ILE A 14 -7.68 8.24 7.36
N SER A 15 -6.72 7.37 7.06
CA SER A 15 -7.00 5.94 6.83
C SER A 15 -7.61 5.29 8.08
N ALA A 16 -7.08 5.56 9.26
CA ALA A 16 -7.59 5.08 10.55
C ALA A 16 -8.99 5.62 10.85
N ALA A 17 -9.24 6.92 10.65
CA ALA A 17 -10.53 7.55 10.86
C ALA A 17 -11.61 7.00 9.92
N VAL A 18 -11.29 6.88 8.62
CA VAL A 18 -12.21 6.30 7.63
C VAL A 18 -12.57 4.85 8.00
N ALA A 19 -11.59 4.06 8.42
CA ALA A 19 -11.81 2.67 8.82
C ALA A 19 -12.56 2.56 10.17
N PHE A 20 -12.35 3.51 11.10
CA PHE A 20 -13.14 3.60 12.33
C PHE A 20 -14.64 3.80 12.03
N PHE A 21 -14.98 4.70 11.11
CA PHE A 21 -16.37 4.92 10.72
C PHE A 21 -16.98 3.76 9.93
N ARG A 22 -16.15 3.02 9.16
CA ARG A 22 -16.61 1.90 8.33
C ARG A 22 -16.71 0.57 9.07
N GLY A 23 -15.87 0.36 10.09
CA GLY A 23 -15.73 -0.89 10.83
C GLY A 23 -14.75 -1.88 10.18
N LEU A 24 -14.13 -2.75 11.00
CA LEU A 24 -13.23 -3.80 10.54
C LEU A 24 -13.92 -4.78 9.58
N VAL A 25 -15.11 -5.25 9.93
CA VAL A 25 -15.85 -6.25 9.15
C VAL A 25 -16.06 -5.75 7.72
N ARG A 26 -16.45 -4.47 7.56
CA ARG A 26 -16.61 -3.90 6.22
C ARG A 26 -15.31 -3.88 5.45
N GLU A 27 -14.20 -3.51 6.08
CA GLU A 27 -12.88 -3.47 5.43
C GLU A 27 -12.42 -4.86 5.00
N VAL A 28 -12.48 -5.85 5.89
CA VAL A 28 -12.02 -7.23 5.61
C VAL A 28 -12.89 -7.89 4.54
N LEU A 29 -14.22 -7.83 4.68
CA LEU A 29 -15.13 -8.36 3.66
C LEU A 29 -15.00 -7.59 2.33
N SER A 30 -14.69 -6.29 2.38
CA SER A 30 -14.45 -5.51 1.17
C SER A 30 -13.23 -5.99 0.40
N LEU A 31 -12.13 -6.33 1.09
CA LEU A 31 -10.96 -6.93 0.47
C LEU A 31 -11.26 -8.34 -0.04
N GLY A 32 -11.99 -9.13 0.75
CA GLY A 32 -12.48 -10.44 0.34
C GLY A 32 -13.34 -10.38 -0.93
N ALA A 33 -14.18 -9.36 -1.09
CA ALA A 33 -14.99 -9.15 -2.29
C ALA A 33 -14.14 -8.87 -3.53
N TRP A 34 -13.06 -8.08 -3.41
CA TRP A 34 -12.11 -7.85 -4.50
C TRP A 34 -11.40 -9.16 -4.91
N ILE A 35 -10.90 -9.92 -3.92
CA ILE A 35 -10.23 -11.21 -4.16
C ILE A 35 -11.20 -12.22 -4.79
N GLY A 36 -12.41 -12.35 -4.24
CA GLY A 36 -13.43 -13.26 -4.73
C GLY A 36 -13.89 -12.92 -6.15
N ALA A 37 -14.07 -11.64 -6.45
CA ALA A 37 -14.40 -11.20 -7.81
C ALA A 37 -13.26 -11.48 -8.81
N ALA A 38 -12.00 -11.25 -8.41
CA ALA A 38 -10.84 -11.56 -9.24
C ALA A 38 -10.71 -13.07 -9.49
N ALA A 39 -10.91 -13.89 -8.45
CA ALA A 39 -10.91 -15.34 -8.57
C ALA A 39 -12.03 -15.84 -9.49
N ALA A 40 -13.25 -15.32 -9.33
CA ALA A 40 -14.38 -15.66 -10.19
C ALA A 40 -14.12 -15.28 -11.65
N ALA A 41 -13.59 -14.08 -11.89
CA ALA A 41 -13.21 -13.64 -13.24
C ALA A 41 -12.15 -14.56 -13.85
N PHE A 42 -11.13 -14.95 -13.09
CA PHE A 42 -10.08 -15.85 -13.54
C PHE A 42 -10.63 -17.25 -13.89
N LEU A 43 -11.49 -17.81 -13.05
CA LEU A 43 -12.12 -19.12 -13.27
C LEU A 43 -13.12 -19.11 -14.44
N ALA A 44 -13.74 -17.97 -14.72
CA ALA A 44 -14.71 -17.83 -15.81
C ALA A 44 -14.06 -17.64 -17.19
N ARG A 45 -12.77 -17.24 -17.27
CA ARG A 45 -12.02 -17.03 -18.52
C ARG A 45 -12.24 -18.09 -19.61
N PRO A 46 -12.08 -19.41 -19.36
CA PRO A 46 -12.21 -20.43 -20.41
C PRO A 46 -13.61 -20.49 -21.03
N HIS A 47 -14.65 -20.06 -20.31
CA HIS A 47 -16.03 -20.04 -20.80
C HIS A 47 -16.36 -18.75 -21.55
N LEU A 48 -15.69 -17.64 -21.22
CA LEU A 48 -15.95 -16.31 -21.78
C LEU A 48 -15.17 -16.04 -23.06
N LEU A 49 -13.94 -16.54 -23.15
CA LEU A 49 -13.05 -16.35 -24.29
C LEU A 49 -13.69 -16.73 -25.64
N PRO A 50 -14.39 -17.87 -25.79
CA PRO A 50 -15.08 -18.21 -27.05
C PRO A 50 -16.22 -17.24 -27.39
N ILE A 51 -16.85 -16.65 -26.38
CA ILE A 51 -17.96 -15.72 -26.56
C ILE A 51 -17.43 -14.35 -26.98
N THR A 52 -16.37 -13.84 -26.34
CA THR A 52 -15.87 -12.48 -26.60
C THR A 52 -14.97 -12.40 -27.84
N SER A 53 -14.20 -13.45 -28.14
CA SER A 53 -13.31 -13.48 -29.31
C SER A 53 -14.03 -13.42 -30.65
N GLY A 54 -15.32 -13.77 -30.71
CA GLY A 54 -16.12 -13.65 -31.94
C GLY A 54 -16.51 -12.20 -32.29
N TRP A 55 -16.34 -11.26 -31.37
CA TRP A 55 -16.84 -9.88 -31.52
C TRP A 55 -15.76 -8.81 -31.33
N ILE A 56 -14.62 -9.15 -30.72
CA ILE A 56 -13.60 -8.18 -30.29
C ILE A 56 -12.22 -8.64 -30.73
N ASP A 57 -11.59 -7.82 -31.56
CA ASP A 57 -10.16 -7.88 -31.87
C ASP A 57 -9.44 -6.67 -31.26
N PRO A 58 -8.23 -6.83 -30.69
CA PRO A 58 -7.39 -8.04 -30.61
C PRO A 58 -7.72 -8.99 -29.43
N PRO A 59 -7.24 -10.25 -29.44
CA PRO A 59 -7.61 -11.27 -28.45
C PRO A 59 -7.37 -10.91 -26.98
N TRP A 60 -6.31 -10.14 -26.68
CA TRP A 60 -6.03 -9.70 -25.32
C TRP A 60 -7.08 -8.69 -24.81
N VAL A 61 -7.70 -7.91 -25.70
CA VAL A 61 -8.83 -7.02 -25.36
C VAL A 61 -10.08 -7.85 -25.13
N ALA A 62 -10.36 -8.85 -25.96
CA ALA A 62 -11.50 -9.75 -25.78
C ALA A 62 -11.47 -10.49 -24.42
N ASP A 63 -10.28 -10.95 -24.03
CA ASP A 63 -10.03 -11.56 -22.72
C ASP A 63 -10.22 -10.55 -21.57
N ALA A 64 -9.63 -9.35 -21.69
CA ALA A 64 -9.77 -8.30 -20.69
C ALA A 64 -11.23 -7.85 -20.51
N VAL A 65 -12.00 -7.72 -21.59
CA VAL A 65 -13.43 -7.35 -21.54
C VAL A 65 -14.27 -8.46 -20.92
N GLY A 66 -14.03 -9.72 -21.29
CA GLY A 66 -14.75 -10.86 -20.72
C GLY A 66 -14.50 -11.01 -19.22
N ALA A 67 -13.21 -11.09 -18.83
CA ALA A 67 -12.82 -11.17 -17.43
C ALA A 67 -13.27 -9.94 -16.63
N GLY A 68 -13.13 -8.74 -17.20
CA GLY A 68 -13.56 -7.48 -16.59
C GLY A 68 -15.07 -7.43 -16.34
N THR A 69 -15.87 -7.95 -17.26
CA THR A 69 -17.32 -8.01 -17.11
C THR A 69 -17.72 -8.91 -15.94
N VAL A 70 -17.19 -10.15 -15.88
CA VAL A 70 -17.47 -11.04 -14.76
C VAL A 70 -16.95 -10.49 -13.44
N PHE A 71 -15.75 -9.92 -13.47
CA PHE A 71 -15.17 -9.24 -12.32
C PHE A 71 -16.12 -8.19 -11.74
N LEU A 72 -16.63 -7.28 -12.59
CA LEU A 72 -17.52 -6.20 -12.15
C LEU A 72 -18.86 -6.73 -11.65
N VAL A 73 -19.48 -7.68 -12.35
CA VAL A 73 -20.76 -8.26 -11.93
C VAL A 73 -20.63 -8.94 -10.56
N VAL A 74 -19.62 -9.80 -10.40
CA VAL A 74 -19.38 -10.51 -9.14
C VAL A 74 -19.01 -9.52 -8.02
N LEU A 75 -18.17 -8.53 -8.32
CA LEU A 75 -17.79 -7.50 -7.35
C LEU A 75 -19.02 -6.75 -6.83
N VAL A 76 -19.92 -6.33 -7.72
CA VAL A 76 -21.16 -5.64 -7.32
C VAL A 76 -22.00 -6.52 -6.39
N ILE A 77 -22.21 -7.79 -6.74
CA ILE A 77 -22.97 -8.73 -5.91
C ILE A 77 -22.31 -8.89 -4.53
N LEU A 78 -21.00 -9.17 -4.50
CA LEU A 78 -20.26 -9.34 -3.25
C LEU A 78 -20.24 -8.06 -2.42
N LYS A 79 -20.19 -6.88 -3.04
CA LYS A 79 -20.26 -5.59 -2.33
C LYS A 79 -21.62 -5.36 -1.69
N VAL A 80 -22.71 -5.68 -2.37
CA VAL A 80 -24.05 -5.60 -1.79
C VAL A 80 -24.15 -6.51 -0.57
N ILE A 81 -23.75 -7.77 -0.70
CA ILE A 81 -23.74 -8.74 0.41
C ILE A 81 -22.86 -8.25 1.57
N THR A 82 -21.64 -7.80 1.26
CA THR A 82 -20.69 -7.26 2.24
C THR A 82 -21.29 -6.11 3.02
N ASN A 83 -21.92 -5.15 2.34
CA ASN A 83 -22.52 -4.00 2.99
C ASN A 83 -23.64 -4.44 3.94
N MET A 84 -24.53 -5.32 3.49
CA MET A 84 -25.61 -5.86 4.32
C MET A 84 -25.10 -6.60 5.57
N ILE A 85 -23.98 -7.33 5.47
CA ILE A 85 -23.39 -8.01 6.62
C ILE A 85 -22.75 -6.99 7.58
N ALA A 86 -21.97 -6.06 7.04
CA ALA A 86 -21.29 -5.03 7.82
C ALA A 86 -22.28 -4.13 8.58
N ASP A 87 -23.39 -3.75 7.95
CA ASP A 87 -24.45 -2.95 8.58
C ASP A 87 -25.01 -3.69 9.80
N ARG A 88 -25.33 -4.99 9.66
CA ARG A 88 -25.82 -5.81 10.78
C ARG A 88 -24.83 -5.93 11.93
N VAL A 89 -23.53 -6.01 11.65
CA VAL A 89 -22.51 -6.04 12.71
C VAL A 89 -22.43 -4.70 13.42
N GLN A 90 -22.45 -3.61 12.67
CA GLN A 90 -22.39 -2.25 13.19
C GLN A 90 -23.62 -1.88 14.05
N ASP A 91 -24.80 -2.39 13.70
CA ASP A 91 -26.05 -2.18 14.44
C ASP A 91 -26.18 -3.10 15.67
N SER A 92 -25.26 -4.05 15.85
CA SER A 92 -25.27 -4.98 16.97
C SER A 92 -24.48 -4.45 18.18
N ALA A 93 -24.53 -5.17 19.31
CA ALA A 93 -23.68 -4.90 20.48
C ALA A 93 -22.17 -4.95 20.17
N LEU A 94 -21.76 -5.58 19.06
CA LEU A 94 -20.37 -5.66 18.63
C LEU A 94 -19.92 -4.43 17.82
N GLY A 95 -20.83 -3.52 17.44
CA GLY A 95 -20.50 -2.39 16.58
C GLY A 95 -19.39 -1.50 17.14
N GLY A 96 -19.38 -1.25 18.45
CA GLY A 96 -18.30 -0.50 19.11
C GLY A 96 -16.93 -1.16 18.96
N LEU A 97 -16.85 -2.48 19.17
CA LEU A 97 -15.61 -3.24 18.98
C LEU A 97 -15.17 -3.23 17.51
N ASP A 98 -16.11 -3.41 16.58
CA ASP A 98 -15.84 -3.40 15.14
C ASP A 98 -15.22 -2.06 14.68
N ARG A 99 -15.66 -0.93 15.25
CA ARG A 99 -15.08 0.39 14.95
C ARG A 99 -13.66 0.55 15.50
N VAL A 100 -13.39 0.11 16.73
CA VAL A 100 -12.05 0.18 17.33
C VAL A 100 -11.05 -0.69 16.57
N LEU A 101 -11.46 -1.91 16.21
CA LEU A 101 -10.65 -2.77 15.37
C LEU A 101 -10.48 -2.18 13.96
N GLY A 102 -11.51 -1.52 13.44
CA GLY A 102 -11.46 -0.76 12.19
C GLY A 102 -10.38 0.33 12.25
N LEU A 103 -10.28 1.07 13.35
CA LEU A 103 -9.24 2.08 13.55
C LEU A 103 -7.83 1.48 13.48
N ALA A 104 -7.59 0.37 14.19
CA ALA A 104 -6.29 -0.32 14.19
C ALA A 104 -5.93 -0.83 12.79
N PHE A 105 -6.89 -1.46 12.11
CA PHE A 105 -6.73 -1.92 10.73
C PHE A 105 -6.46 -0.75 9.77
N GLY A 106 -7.19 0.36 9.89
CA GLY A 106 -7.00 1.55 9.07
C GLY A 106 -5.65 2.22 9.28
N ALA A 107 -5.14 2.24 10.51
CA ALA A 107 -3.79 2.71 10.82
C ALA A 107 -2.73 1.83 10.16
N ALA A 108 -2.86 0.50 10.29
CA ALA A 108 -1.97 -0.46 9.63
C ALA A 108 -2.00 -0.30 8.10
N ARG A 109 -3.19 -0.19 7.50
CA ARG A 109 -3.37 0.10 6.06
C ARG A 109 -2.72 1.41 5.67
N GLY A 110 -2.88 2.46 6.47
CA GLY A 110 -2.25 3.75 6.25
C GLY A 110 -0.71 3.65 6.22
N ALA A 111 -0.13 2.89 7.15
CA ALA A 111 1.32 2.63 7.17
C ALA A 111 1.77 1.86 5.92
N VAL A 112 1.01 0.86 5.48
CA VAL A 112 1.28 0.13 4.23
C VAL A 112 1.23 1.07 3.02
N LEU A 113 0.26 1.99 2.96
CA LEU A 113 0.17 2.99 1.88
C LEU A 113 1.39 3.92 1.86
N VAL A 114 1.90 4.33 3.03
CA VAL A 114 3.12 5.13 3.14
C VAL A 114 4.34 4.37 2.62
N VAL A 115 4.51 3.11 3.01
CA VAL A 115 5.60 2.24 2.52
C VAL A 115 5.49 2.04 1.01
N ALA A 116 4.29 1.73 0.50
CA ALA A 116 4.07 1.58 -0.93
C ALA A 116 4.40 2.88 -1.70
N ALA A 117 3.99 4.04 -1.18
CA ALA A 117 4.31 5.33 -1.78
C ALA A 117 5.83 5.59 -1.82
N TYR A 118 6.57 5.19 -0.77
CA TYR A 118 8.03 5.31 -0.75
C TYR A 118 8.70 4.41 -1.81
N ILE A 119 8.27 3.15 -1.91
CA ILE A 119 8.78 2.21 -2.92
C ILE A 119 8.50 2.75 -4.32
N LEU A 120 7.28 3.23 -4.58
CA LEU A 120 6.91 3.84 -5.86
C LEU A 120 7.74 5.09 -6.14
N ALA A 121 7.97 5.95 -5.15
CA ALA A 121 8.85 7.11 -5.30
C ALA A 121 10.26 6.68 -5.72
N GLY A 122 10.82 5.61 -5.15
CA GLY A 122 12.13 5.08 -5.55
C GLY A 122 12.19 4.49 -6.96
N MET A 123 11.06 4.02 -7.50
CA MET A 123 10.96 3.51 -8.87
C MET A 123 10.88 4.63 -9.93
N PHE A 124 10.24 5.76 -9.61
CA PHE A 124 9.93 6.81 -10.59
C PHE A 124 10.69 8.12 -10.38
N ALA A 125 11.22 8.39 -9.18
CA ALA A 125 11.94 9.63 -8.91
C ALA A 125 13.40 9.58 -9.40
N PRO A 126 13.97 10.71 -9.84
CA PRO A 126 15.41 10.84 -10.07
C PRO A 126 16.21 10.60 -8.78
N GLU A 127 17.53 10.41 -8.92
CA GLU A 127 18.46 10.07 -7.83
C GLU A 127 18.23 10.89 -6.54
N THR A 128 18.48 10.28 -5.38
CA THR A 128 18.19 10.79 -4.03
C THR A 128 18.65 12.24 -3.79
N ASN A 129 19.74 12.67 -4.44
CA ASN A 129 20.26 14.03 -4.34
C ASN A 129 19.26 15.10 -4.84
N ALA A 130 18.41 14.74 -5.79
CA ALA A 130 17.37 15.59 -6.35
C ALA A 130 16.10 15.70 -5.48
N TRP A 131 16.00 14.93 -4.38
CA TRP A 131 14.82 14.99 -3.52
C TRP A 131 14.76 16.32 -2.74
N PRO A 132 13.55 16.87 -2.53
CA PRO A 132 13.37 18.08 -1.72
C PRO A 132 13.98 17.91 -0.32
N ALA A 133 14.59 18.97 0.22
CA ALA A 133 15.19 18.96 1.56
C ALA A 133 14.23 18.45 2.64
N ALA A 134 12.95 18.82 2.52
CA ALA A 134 11.89 18.37 3.43
C ALA A 134 11.69 16.86 3.48
N VAL A 135 12.03 16.11 2.42
CA VAL A 135 11.97 14.64 2.45
C VAL A 135 13.21 14.08 3.14
N LYS A 136 14.40 14.62 2.80
CA LYS A 136 15.69 14.19 3.37
C LYS A 136 15.77 14.43 4.89
N GLU A 137 15.15 15.49 5.37
CA GLU A 137 15.12 15.88 6.79
C GLU A 137 13.92 15.29 7.56
N ALA A 138 13.06 14.51 6.90
CA ALA A 138 11.88 13.94 7.55
C ALA A 138 12.30 12.92 8.62
N ARG A 139 11.74 13.04 9.82
CA ARG A 139 12.05 12.13 10.94
C ARG A 139 11.47 10.73 10.71
N SER A 140 10.39 10.63 9.94
CA SER A 140 9.79 9.36 9.56
C SER A 140 10.58 8.60 8.49
N LEU A 141 11.46 9.27 7.74
CA LEU A 141 12.21 8.70 6.63
C LEU A 141 12.95 7.39 6.98
N PRO A 142 13.78 7.32 8.04
CA PRO A 142 14.50 6.08 8.37
C PRO A 142 13.56 4.92 8.69
N PHE A 143 12.42 5.18 9.36
CA PHE A 143 11.43 4.15 9.67
C PHE A 143 10.72 3.64 8.41
N VAL A 144 10.35 4.54 7.50
CA VAL A 144 9.69 4.18 6.25
C VAL A 144 10.66 3.44 5.32
N ALA A 145 11.91 3.86 5.26
CA ALA A 145 12.94 3.21 4.44
C ALA A 145 13.25 1.79 4.95
N GLU A 146 13.40 1.60 6.25
CA GLU A 146 13.61 0.28 6.85
C GLU A 146 12.39 -0.64 6.64
N ALA A 147 11.18 -0.13 6.85
CA ALA A 147 9.96 -0.89 6.56
C ALA A 147 9.87 -1.29 5.07
N SER A 148 10.25 -0.38 4.16
CA SER A 148 10.29 -0.63 2.72
C SER A 148 11.34 -1.69 2.37
N ARG A 149 12.52 -1.65 3.00
CA ARG A 149 13.58 -2.65 2.83
C ARG A 149 13.08 -4.05 3.15
N ARG A 150 12.45 -4.23 4.31
CA ARG A 150 11.87 -5.54 4.72
C ARG A 150 10.83 -6.06 3.74
N VAL A 151 10.03 -5.18 3.16
CA VAL A 151 9.03 -5.56 2.14
C VAL A 151 9.73 -5.99 0.84
N VAL A 152 10.74 -5.24 0.39
CA VAL A 152 11.46 -5.54 -0.86
C VAL A 152 12.32 -6.79 -0.76
N GLU A 153 12.87 -7.09 0.42
CA GLU A 153 13.66 -8.33 0.64
C GLU A 153 12.83 -9.61 0.44
N GLN A 154 11.52 -9.55 0.67
CA GLN A 154 10.61 -10.66 0.44
C GLN A 154 10.29 -10.86 -1.05
N VAL A 155 10.61 -9.87 -1.90
CA VAL A 155 10.38 -9.94 -3.35
C VAL A 155 11.53 -10.72 -4.00
N PRO A 156 11.24 -11.67 -4.92
CA PRO A 156 12.28 -12.38 -5.67
C PRO A 156 13.20 -11.40 -6.41
N GLU A 157 14.49 -11.74 -6.53
CA GLU A 157 15.53 -10.82 -7.03
C GLU A 157 15.18 -10.23 -8.40
N ALA A 158 14.55 -11.02 -9.28
CA ALA A 158 14.14 -10.61 -10.62
C ALA A 158 13.13 -9.46 -10.65
N TYR A 159 12.41 -9.20 -9.56
CA TYR A 159 11.36 -8.19 -9.46
C TYR A 159 11.61 -7.17 -8.35
N ARG A 160 12.79 -7.16 -7.72
CA ARG A 160 13.08 -6.22 -6.62
C ARG A 160 13.05 -4.78 -7.13
N PRO A 161 12.15 -3.93 -6.62
CA PRO A 161 12.15 -2.52 -6.97
C PRO A 161 13.39 -1.85 -6.38
N ARG A 162 13.92 -0.86 -7.09
CA ARG A 162 15.01 -0.03 -6.57
C ARG A 162 14.50 0.74 -5.35
N LEU A 163 15.16 0.55 -4.22
CA LEU A 163 14.96 1.37 -3.05
C LEU A 163 15.88 2.59 -3.11
N VAL A 164 15.33 3.73 -2.73
CA VAL A 164 16.13 4.90 -2.41
C VAL A 164 16.68 4.71 -1.01
N GLU A 165 17.99 4.79 -0.85
CA GLU A 165 18.61 4.78 0.47
C GLU A 165 18.47 6.17 1.09
N PRO A 166 18.08 6.27 2.37
CA PRO A 166 18.12 7.53 3.10
C PRO A 166 19.55 8.10 3.04
N PRO A 167 19.72 9.43 2.95
CA PRO A 167 21.02 10.04 3.12
C PRO A 167 21.63 9.57 4.44
N GLU A 168 22.90 9.16 4.44
CA GLU A 168 23.58 8.81 5.69
C GLU A 168 23.42 9.98 6.68
N SER A 169 22.97 9.66 7.90
CA SER A 169 22.86 10.65 8.96
C SER A 169 24.23 11.29 9.12
N GLY A 170 24.35 12.60 8.86
CA GLY A 170 25.61 13.36 8.89
C GLY A 170 26.25 13.51 10.29
N GLY A 171 26.15 12.49 11.14
CA GLY A 171 27.01 12.33 12.30
C GLY A 171 28.36 11.72 11.88
N PRO A 172 29.45 11.98 12.62
CA PRO A 172 30.74 11.37 12.33
C PRO A 172 30.59 9.85 12.31
N THR A 173 31.02 9.23 11.21
CA THR A 173 31.04 7.76 11.07
C THR A 173 31.94 7.18 12.16
N VAL A 174 31.75 5.90 12.53
CA VAL A 174 32.68 5.22 13.45
C VAL A 174 34.13 5.39 12.99
N ASP A 175 34.38 5.36 11.68
CA ASP A 175 35.67 5.69 11.08
C ASP A 175 36.14 7.13 11.32
N ASP A 176 35.24 8.12 11.35
CA ASP A 176 35.57 9.51 11.67
C ASP A 176 35.85 9.70 13.17
N LEU A 177 35.23 8.91 14.03
CA LEU A 177 35.49 8.89 15.48
C LEU A 177 36.78 8.14 15.83
N LEU A 178 37.14 7.14 15.03
CA LEU A 178 38.37 6.36 15.18
C LEU A 178 39.58 7.06 14.53
N ARG A 179 39.37 8.08 13.69
CA ARG A 179 40.46 8.92 13.18
C ARG A 179 41.11 9.68 14.34
N PRO A 180 42.40 9.46 14.61
CA PRO A 180 43.13 10.27 15.58
C PRO A 180 43.05 11.74 15.17
N PRO A 181 42.84 12.70 16.10
CA PRO A 181 42.77 14.11 15.75
C PRO A 181 44.05 14.50 15.03
N ALA A 182 43.90 15.02 13.81
CA ALA A 182 45.02 15.43 12.97
C ALA A 182 45.87 16.42 13.77
N ARG A 183 47.09 16.00 14.11
CA ARG A 183 48.04 16.80 14.87
C ARG A 183 48.41 18.01 14.00
N SER A 184 47.76 19.15 14.24
CA SER A 184 48.09 20.41 13.58
C SER A 184 49.55 20.74 13.89
N ARG A 185 50.45 20.56 12.92
CA ARG A 185 51.82 21.07 13.00
C ARG A 185 51.74 22.58 12.79
N ASN A 186 51.76 23.31 13.91
CA ASN A 186 52.29 24.67 13.94
C ASN A 186 53.82 24.59 13.87
#